data_AF-A0A377KIE2-F1
#
_entry.id   AF-A0A377KIE2-F1
#
_cell.length_a   1.000
_cell.length_b   1.000
_cell.length_c   1.000
_cell.angle_alpha   90.00
_cell.angle_beta   90.00
_cell.angle_gamma   90.00
#
_symmetry.space_group_name_H-M   'P 1'
#
loop_
_entity.id
_entity.type
_entity.pdbx_description
1 polymer ?
#
loop_
_entity_poly.entity_id
_entity_poly.type
_entity_poly.pdbx_seq_one_letter_code
_entity_poly.pdbx_strand_id
1 'polypeptide(L)' 'MTKSRLEAFTDGVVAIVLTVLVLDIKIPDPPGFQSLWGIRNTLLAYGISFIFVGVI' A
#
# COMPACT_ATOMS: atom_id res chain seq x y z
N MET A 1 25.62 13.54 4.92
CA MET A 1 24.43 13.50 5.79
C MET A 1 24.79 12.69 7.04
N THR A 2 24.32 13.07 8.22
CA THR A 2 24.38 12.22 9.41
C THR A 2 23.45 11.02 9.24
N LYS A 3 23.85 9.84 9.73
CA LYS A 3 23.11 8.57 9.57
C LYS A 3 21.62 8.69 9.94
N SER A 4 21.33 9.36 11.06
CA SER A 4 19.96 9.63 11.55
C SER A 4 19.09 10.47 10.60
N ARG A 5 19.68 11.39 9.82
CA ARG A 5 18.91 12.19 8.85
C ARG A 5 18.53 11.38 7.62
N LEU A 6 19.36 10.40 7.24
CA LEU A 6 19.06 9.51 6.14
C LEU A 6 17.98 8.51 6.53
N GLU A 7 18.05 7.94 7.73
CA GLU A 7 17.02 7.03 8.29
C GLU A 7 15.65 7.73 8.35
N ALA A 8 15.57 8.92 8.97
CA ALA A 8 14.31 9.67 9.04
C ALA A 8 13.74 10.07 7.66
N PHE A 9 14.60 10.30 6.67
CA PHE A 9 14.15 10.56 5.30
C PHE A 9 13.57 9.30 4.65
N THR A 10 14.27 8.17 4.77
CA THR A 10 13.80 6.87 4.25
C THR A 10 12.46 6.49 4.90
N ASP A 11 12.33 6.62 6.21
CA ASP A 11 11.08 6.32 6.94
C ASP A 11 9.92 7.19 6.42
N GLY A 12 10.17 8.48 6.19
CA GLY A 12 9.17 9.39 5.62
C GLY A 12 8.74 9.00 4.21
N VAL A 13 9.69 8.60 3.35
CA VAL A 13 9.39 8.13 1.99
C VAL A 13 8.59 6.84 2.01
N VAL A 14 9.00 5.86 2.84
CA VAL A 14 8.29 4.58 2.98
C VAL A 14 6.85 4.81 3.47
N ALA A 15 6.65 5.69 4.46
CA ALA A 15 5.31 6.04 4.95
C ALA A 15 4.41 6.62 3.84
N ILE A 16 4.94 7.53 3.01
CA ILE A 16 4.18 8.12 1.89
C ILE A 16 3.85 7.04 0.85
N VAL A 17 4.81 6.18 0.48
CA VAL A 17 4.56 5.10 -0.48
C VAL A 17 3.45 4.17 0.01
N LEU A 18 3.51 3.74 1.28
CA LEU A 18 2.49 2.87 1.87
C LEU A 18 1.08 3.49 1.83
N THR A 19 0.97 4.80 2.06
CA THR A 19 -0.32 5.51 2.02
C THR A 19 -0.83 5.77 0.60
N VAL A 20 0.05 5.96 -0.37
CA VAL A 20 -0.34 6.16 -1.78
C VAL A 20 -0.76 4.84 -2.44
N LEU A 21 -0.11 3.72 -2.10
CA LEU A 21 -0.39 2.40 -2.69
C LEU A 21 -1.86 1.98 -2.60
N VAL A 22 -2.57 2.38 -1.54
CA VAL A 22 -3.98 2.00 -1.34
C VAL A 22 -4.94 2.84 -2.19
N LEU A 23 -4.54 4.05 -2.59
CA LEU A 23 -5.42 5.00 -3.27
C LEU A 23 -5.76 4.57 -4.70
N ASP A 24 -4.99 3.66 -5.29
CA ASP A 24 -5.22 3.11 -6.62
C ASP A 24 -6.28 1.99 -6.63
N ILE A 25 -6.73 1.52 -5.46
CA ILE A 25 -7.76 0.48 -5.35
C ILE A 25 -9.12 1.07 -5.72
N LYS A 26 -9.64 0.66 -6.88
CA LYS A 26 -10.98 1.05 -7.34
C LYS A 26 -12.07 0.44 -6.46
N ILE A 27 -13.00 1.28 -6.03
CA ILE A 27 -14.20 0.84 -5.31
C ILE A 27 -15.14 0.13 -6.31
N PRO A 28 -15.52 -1.13 -6.06
CA PRO A 28 -16.35 -1.87 -7.00
C PRO A 28 -17.84 -1.48 -6.87
N ASP A 29 -18.50 -1.27 -8.01
CA ASP A 29 -19.94 -1.01 -8.11
C ASP A 29 -20.69 -2.25 -8.65
N PRO A 30 -21.83 -2.65 -8.07
CA PRO A 30 -22.48 -2.12 -6.87
C PRO A 30 -21.71 -2.47 -5.58
N PRO A 31 -21.87 -1.69 -4.50
CA PRO A 31 -21.23 -1.98 -3.23
C PRO A 31 -21.77 -3.29 -2.64
N GLY A 32 -20.88 -4.24 -2.36
CA GLY A 32 -21.26 -5.52 -1.75
C GLY A 32 -20.09 -6.48 -1.55
N PHE A 33 -20.30 -7.50 -0.70
CA PHE A 33 -19.28 -8.53 -0.47
C PHE A 33 -18.93 -9.32 -1.73
N GLN A 34 -19.89 -9.51 -2.64
CA GLN A 34 -19.68 -10.22 -3.89
C GLN A 34 -18.81 -9.42 -4.88
N SER A 35 -18.93 -8.08 -4.88
CA SER A 35 -18.12 -7.23 -5.75
C SER A 35 -16.70 -7.02 -5.19
N LEU A 36 -16.54 -7.05 -3.86
CA LEU A 36 -15.23 -7.18 -3.20
C LEU A 36 -14.50 -8.46 -3.61
N TRP A 37 -15.20 -9.58 -3.72
CA TRP A 37 -14.61 -10.83 -4.21
C TRP A 37 -14.11 -10.72 -5.66
N GLY A 38 -14.73 -9.86 -6.47
CA GLY A 38 -14.30 -9.55 -7.84
C GLY A 38 -12.93 -8.86 -7.91
N ILE A 39 -12.57 -8.07 -6.89
CA ILE A 39 -11.28 -7.37 -6.81
C ILE A 39 -10.24 -8.08 -5.92
N ARG A 40 -10.49 -9.34 -5.52
CA ARG A 40 -9.61 -10.09 -4.60
C ARG A 40 -8.16 -10.15 -5.05
N ASN A 41 -7.90 -10.27 -6.36
CA ASN A 41 -6.54 -10.35 -6.90
C ASN A 41 -5.82 -9.00 -6.72
N THR A 42 -6.51 -7.88 -6.91
CA THR A 42 -5.98 -6.53 -6.66
C THR A 42 -5.69 -6.35 -5.17
N LEU A 43 -6.59 -6.79 -4.29
CA LEU A 43 -6.38 -6.72 -2.84
C LEU A 43 -5.20 -7.59 -2.38
N LEU A 44 -5.04 -8.79 -2.95
CA LEU A 44 -3.89 -9.66 -2.67
C LEU A 44 -2.58 -9.04 -3.17
N ALA A 45 -2.55 -8.52 -4.39
CA ALA A 45 -1.38 -7.85 -4.94
C ALA A 45 -0.99 -6.61 -4.11
N TYR A 46 -1.98 -5.82 -3.69
CA TYR A 46 -1.78 -4.71 -2.75
C TYR A 46 -1.21 -5.20 -1.42
N GLY A 47 -1.77 -6.23 -0.81
CA GLY A 47 -1.28 -6.76 0.47
C GLY A 47 0.16 -7.27 0.40
N ILE A 48 0.53 -7.97 -0.68
CA ILE A 48 1.90 -8.42 -0.92
C ILE A 48 2.84 -7.22 -1.09
N SER A 49 2.45 -6.22 -1.90
CA SER A 49 3.23 -4.99 -2.10
C SER A 49 3.43 -4.22 -0.79
N PHE A 50 2.37 -4.08 0.01
CA PHE A 50 2.40 -3.40 1.29
C PHE A 50 3.38 -4.07 2.27
N ILE A 51 3.32 -5.40 2.39
CA ILE A 51 4.24 -6.16 3.25
C ILE A 51 5.68 -6.02 2.72
N PHE A 52 5.88 -6.13 1.41
CA PHE A 52 7.22 -6.01 0.83
C PHE A 52 7.85 -4.65 1.10
N VAL A 53 7.11 -3.56 0.89
CA VAL A 53 7.61 -2.19 1.12
C VAL A 53 7.79 -1.91 2.61
N GLY A 54 6.88 -2.36 3.48
CA GLY A 54 6.95 -2.09 4.92
C GLY A 54 8.01 -2.88 5.69
N VAL A 55 8.59 -3.92 5.08
CA VAL A 55 9.67 -4.73 5.67
C VAL A 55 11.06 -4.19 5.28
N ILE A 56 11.16 -3.42 4.19
CA ILE A 56 12.40 -2.79 3.71
C ILE A 56 12.75 -1.59 4.58
#